data_AF-A0A6I7NMU8-F1
#
_entry.id   AF-A0A6I7NMU8-F1
#
_cell.length_a   1.000
_cell.length_b   1.000
_cell.length_c   1.000
_cell.angle_alpha   90.00
_cell.angle_beta   90.00
_cell.angle_gamma   90.00
#
_symmetry.space_group_name_H-M   'P 1'
#
loop_
_entity.id
_entity.type
_entity.pdbx_description
1 polymer ?
#
loop_
_entity_poly.entity_id
_entity_poly.type
_entity_poly.pdbx_seq_one_letter_code
_entity_poly.pdbx_strand_id
1 'polypeptide(L)'
;MTMTLGEIHAKKRRYETTFVVCIISFFLPFGIVVFFPRLGILIFPIAGGVSLLAYKSFNDFKVLSNQYKRHYVEAELKKVLPQCVFDPEKGFTEEQVFKTKLLKKHSRYHSEDYLKGDIQGKTFESADVLIQDVRSGGKSSHVVTIFQGRLFIIDFEKRFRQNVYLMPNRVMFSKMYEGMTRVDTESITFNKKFDVYSENHISAFYLLTPHFMEKLMAFSKVAKNTYFGFVKNKMYVAVDTRKDAFDLTMFQPIDVESFEDVKTEVNLIKDLIAMIPS
;
A
#
# COMPACT_ATOMS: atom_id res chain seq x y z
N MET A 1 -27.40 7.06 8.11
CA MET A 1 -27.02 7.78 9.33
C MET A 1 -25.50 7.62 9.47
N THR A 2 -24.74 8.69 9.33
CA THR A 2 -23.27 8.67 9.42
C THR A 2 -22.86 8.43 10.87
N MET A 3 -22.03 7.42 11.13
CA MET A 3 -21.56 7.13 12.48
C MET A 3 -20.64 8.23 13.00
N THR A 4 -20.84 8.64 14.25
CA THR A 4 -19.95 9.60 14.92
C THR A 4 -18.62 8.94 15.29
N LEU A 5 -17.57 9.73 15.49
CA LEU A 5 -16.25 9.20 15.84
C LEU A 5 -16.31 8.44 17.17
N GLY A 6 -17.10 8.93 18.14
CA GLY A 6 -17.35 8.24 19.40
C GLY A 6 -17.99 6.85 19.23
N GLU A 7 -18.93 6.70 18.29
CA GLU A 7 -19.53 5.40 17.97
C GLU A 7 -18.53 4.45 17.32
N ILE A 8 -17.63 4.95 16.47
CA ILE A 8 -16.55 4.16 15.86
C ILE A 8 -15.59 3.67 16.94
N HIS A 9 -15.17 4.53 17.87
CA HIS A 9 -14.32 4.13 19.01
C HIS A 9 -14.99 3.05 19.85
N ALA A 10 -16.28 3.21 20.16
CA ALA A 10 -17.03 2.23 20.95
C ALA A 10 -17.14 0.87 20.25
N LYS A 11 -17.47 0.84 18.95
CA LYS A 11 -17.53 -0.40 18.17
C LYS A 11 -16.15 -1.05 18.05
N LYS A 12 -15.10 -0.28 17.76
CA LYS A 12 -13.72 -0.76 17.70
C LYS A 12 -13.31 -1.47 18.99
N ARG A 13 -13.50 -0.81 20.14
CA ARG A 13 -13.20 -1.38 21.46
C ARG A 13 -14.00 -2.66 21.73
N ARG A 14 -15.27 -2.71 21.31
CA ARG A 14 -16.11 -3.90 21.44
C ARG A 14 -15.56 -5.08 20.63
N TYR A 15 -15.16 -4.85 19.37
CA TYR A 15 -14.59 -5.91 18.52
C TYR A 15 -13.24 -6.39 19.04
N GLU A 16 -12.38 -5.48 19.49
CA GLU A 16 -11.11 -5.83 20.13
C GLU A 16 -11.32 -6.66 21.41
N THR A 17 -12.23 -6.24 22.27
CA THR A 17 -12.56 -6.96 23.51
C THR A 17 -13.11 -8.35 23.19
N THR A 18 -14.03 -8.46 22.23
CA THR A 18 -14.60 -9.74 21.79
C THR A 18 -13.53 -10.67 21.24
N PHE A 19 -12.62 -10.14 20.41
CA PHE A 19 -11.51 -10.89 19.84
C PHE A 19 -10.55 -11.42 20.92
N VAL A 20 -10.15 -10.56 21.87
CA VAL A 20 -9.29 -10.96 23.01
C VAL A 20 -9.97 -12.01 23.89
N VAL A 21 -11.25 -11.83 24.23
CA VAL A 21 -12.01 -12.81 25.02
C VAL A 21 -12.09 -14.15 24.28
N CYS A 22 -12.29 -14.16 22.97
CA CYS A 22 -12.31 -15.38 22.18
C CYS A 22 -10.94 -16.08 22.18
N ILE A 23 -9.84 -15.35 22.02
CA ILE A 23 -8.48 -15.92 22.09
C ILE A 23 -8.24 -16.55 23.47
N ILE A 24 -8.52 -15.83 24.55
CA ILE A 24 -8.34 -16.35 25.91
C ILE A 24 -9.19 -17.61 26.13
N SER A 25 -10.47 -17.57 25.72
CA SER A 25 -11.40 -18.69 25.86
C SER A 25 -11.00 -19.92 25.05
N PHE A 26 -10.31 -19.73 23.93
CA PHE A 26 -9.79 -20.83 23.10
C PHE A 26 -8.62 -21.54 23.77
N PHE A 27 -7.72 -20.82 24.45
CA PHE A 27 -6.53 -21.39 25.09
C PHE A 27 -6.75 -21.87 26.53
N LEU A 28 -7.70 -21.28 27.27
CA LEU A 28 -8.02 -21.66 28.66
C LEU A 28 -8.24 -23.17 28.88
N PRO A 29 -9.00 -23.90 28.04
CA PRO A 29 -9.28 -25.32 28.27
C PRO A 29 -8.10 -26.24 27.91
N PHE A 30 -7.01 -25.73 27.32
CA PHE A 30 -5.88 -26.56 26.89
C PHE A 30 -5.26 -27.35 28.06
N GLY A 31 -5.12 -26.71 29.23
CA GLY A 31 -4.65 -27.40 30.44
C GLY A 31 -5.59 -28.53 30.89
N ILE A 32 -6.90 -28.33 30.79
CA ILE A 32 -7.91 -29.33 31.20
C ILE A 32 -7.85 -30.56 30.28
N VAL A 33 -7.70 -30.36 28.97
CA VAL A 33 -7.62 -31.46 27.99
C VAL A 33 -6.36 -32.33 28.21
N VAL A 34 -5.25 -31.72 28.64
CA VAL A 34 -4.00 -32.45 28.94
C VAL A 34 -4.18 -33.42 30.12
N PHE A 35 -4.87 -33.00 31.19
CA PHE A 35 -5.11 -33.85 32.37
C PHE A 35 -6.32 -34.77 32.23
N PHE A 36 -7.33 -34.40 31.42
CA PHE A 36 -8.59 -35.12 31.27
C PHE A 36 -9.02 -35.26 29.79
N PRO A 37 -8.40 -36.15 29.01
CA PRO A 37 -8.57 -36.19 27.55
C PRO A 37 -10.00 -36.55 27.10
N ARG A 38 -10.76 -37.28 27.92
CA ARG A 38 -12.16 -37.64 27.62
C ARG A 38 -13.09 -36.42 27.58
N LEU A 39 -12.75 -35.34 28.28
CA LEU A 39 -13.50 -34.08 28.23
C LEU A 39 -13.30 -33.30 26.93
N GLY A 40 -12.27 -33.65 26.14
CA GLY A 40 -11.97 -32.99 24.87
C GLY A 40 -13.14 -32.98 23.89
N ILE A 41 -13.95 -34.06 23.85
CA ILE A 41 -15.11 -34.18 22.95
C ILE A 41 -16.14 -33.06 23.17
N LEU A 42 -16.29 -32.59 24.42
CA LEU A 42 -17.21 -31.49 24.76
C LEU A 42 -16.58 -30.11 24.49
N ILE A 43 -15.25 -30.02 24.56
CA ILE A 43 -14.51 -28.76 24.42
C ILE A 43 -14.34 -28.38 22.93
N PHE A 44 -14.18 -29.35 22.02
CA PHE A 44 -13.97 -29.07 20.59
C PHE A 44 -15.10 -28.28 19.92
N PRO A 45 -16.41 -28.59 20.12
CA PRO A 45 -17.49 -27.80 19.55
C PRO A 45 -17.51 -26.36 20.07
N ILE A 46 -17.21 -26.17 21.37
CA ILE A 46 -17.13 -24.85 21.99
C ILE A 46 -15.97 -24.05 21.40
N ALA A 47 -14.79 -24.67 21.27
CA ALA A 47 -13.63 -24.06 20.64
C ALA A 47 -13.91 -23.64 19.19
N GLY A 48 -14.60 -24.49 18.41
CA GLY A 48 -15.06 -24.14 17.06
C GLY A 48 -16.00 -22.94 17.03
N GLY A 49 -16.97 -22.88 17.94
CA GLY A 49 -17.88 -21.72 18.08
C GLY A 49 -17.13 -20.43 18.43
N VAL A 50 -16.17 -20.50 19.36
CA VAL A 50 -15.31 -19.37 19.75
C VAL A 50 -14.45 -18.90 18.56
N SER A 51 -13.88 -19.82 17.78
CA SER A 51 -13.13 -19.46 16.57
C SER A 51 -13.99 -18.76 15.52
N LEU A 52 -15.24 -19.19 15.32
CA LEU A 52 -16.19 -18.51 14.42
C LEU A 52 -16.56 -17.11 14.90
N LEU A 53 -16.73 -16.91 16.21
CA LEU A 53 -16.98 -15.59 16.79
C LEU A 53 -15.78 -14.66 16.64
N ALA A 54 -14.56 -15.16 16.85
CA ALA A 54 -13.34 -14.39 16.60
C ALA A 54 -13.23 -13.97 15.13
N TYR A 55 -13.49 -14.90 14.21
CA TYR A 55 -13.49 -14.62 12.77
C TYR A 55 -14.54 -13.56 12.39
N LYS A 56 -15.77 -13.67 12.91
CA LYS A 56 -16.82 -12.68 12.71
C LYS A 56 -16.40 -11.30 13.25
N SER A 57 -15.87 -11.25 14.47
CA SER A 57 -15.40 -10.00 15.09
C SER A 57 -14.30 -9.32 14.27
N PHE A 58 -13.42 -10.10 13.65
CA PHE A 58 -12.38 -9.59 12.75
C PHE A 58 -12.98 -9.02 11.46
N ASN A 59 -13.94 -9.73 10.84
CA ASN A 59 -14.63 -9.22 9.65
C ASN A 59 -15.45 -7.96 9.94
N ASP A 60 -16.16 -7.91 11.07
CA ASP A 60 -16.93 -6.74 11.51
C ASP A 60 -16.01 -5.53 11.77
N PHE A 61 -14.78 -5.77 12.24
CA PHE A 61 -13.75 -4.73 12.35
C PHE A 61 -13.30 -4.21 10.98
N LYS A 62 -13.07 -5.09 9.99
CA LYS A 62 -12.74 -4.65 8.62
C LYS A 62 -13.86 -3.79 8.01
N VAL A 63 -15.11 -4.18 8.22
CA VAL A 63 -16.28 -3.38 7.80
C VAL A 63 -16.29 -2.02 8.50
N LEU A 64 -15.94 -1.96 9.79
CA LEU A 64 -15.82 -0.70 10.52
C LEU A 64 -14.69 0.19 9.99
N SER A 65 -13.53 -0.40 9.64
CA SER A 65 -12.42 0.31 8.97
C SER A 65 -12.91 0.98 7.68
N ASN A 66 -13.63 0.24 6.83
CA ASN A 66 -14.20 0.81 5.60
C ASN A 66 -15.23 1.92 5.86
N GLN A 67 -16.07 1.78 6.90
CA GLN A 67 -17.01 2.85 7.28
C GLN A 67 -16.29 4.12 7.77
N TYR A 68 -15.20 3.96 8.52
CA TYR A 68 -14.34 5.07 8.93
C TYR A 68 -13.76 5.77 7.70
N LYS A 69 -13.19 5.03 6.75
CA LYS A 69 -12.62 5.57 5.52
C LYS A 69 -13.64 6.37 4.70
N ARG A 70 -14.85 5.84 4.49
CA ARG A 70 -15.93 6.49 3.73
C ARG A 70 -16.41 7.81 4.33
N HIS A 71 -16.23 8.02 5.64
CA HIS A 71 -16.80 9.19 6.31
C HIS A 71 -15.75 10.20 6.74
N TYR A 72 -14.63 9.74 7.27
CA TYR A 72 -13.61 10.59 7.86
C TYR A 72 -12.47 10.83 6.88
N VAL A 73 -11.87 9.77 6.33
CA VAL A 73 -10.79 9.90 5.35
C VAL A 73 -11.28 10.65 4.10
N GLU A 74 -12.44 10.27 3.56
CA GLU A 74 -13.02 10.98 2.40
C GLU A 74 -13.28 12.47 2.70
N ALA A 75 -13.77 12.80 3.89
CA ALA A 75 -14.01 14.19 4.27
C ALA A 75 -12.72 15.00 4.37
N GLU A 76 -11.65 14.44 4.93
CA GLU A 76 -10.33 15.07 4.98
C GLU A 76 -9.71 15.22 3.59
N LEU A 77 -9.79 14.19 2.75
CA LEU A 77 -9.32 14.25 1.37
C LEU A 77 -10.04 15.38 0.61
N LYS A 78 -11.36 15.51 0.77
CA LYS A 78 -12.16 16.55 0.10
C LYS A 78 -11.85 17.98 0.58
N LYS A 79 -11.29 18.17 1.77
CA LYS A 79 -10.81 19.51 2.19
C LYS A 79 -9.65 20.00 1.33
N VAL A 80 -8.85 19.08 0.79
CA VAL A 80 -7.67 19.41 -0.01
C VAL A 80 -7.91 19.18 -1.51
N LEU A 81 -8.71 18.18 -1.85
CA LEU A 81 -9.07 17.79 -3.21
C LEU A 81 -10.60 17.75 -3.34
N PRO A 82 -11.28 18.90 -3.50
CA PRO A 82 -12.74 18.96 -3.42
C PRO A 82 -13.48 18.07 -4.42
N GLN A 83 -12.86 17.79 -5.57
CA GLN A 83 -13.41 16.98 -6.65
C GLN A 83 -12.81 15.56 -6.72
N CYS A 84 -12.15 15.09 -5.67
CA CYS A 84 -11.60 13.74 -5.68
C CYS A 84 -12.71 12.67 -5.59
N VAL A 85 -12.45 11.54 -6.24
CA VAL A 85 -13.23 10.30 -6.07
C VAL A 85 -12.41 9.38 -5.18
N PHE A 86 -12.97 8.99 -4.05
CA PHE A 86 -12.35 8.03 -3.13
C PHE A 86 -13.27 6.83 -2.95
N ASP A 87 -12.73 5.61 -3.09
CA ASP A 87 -13.46 4.37 -2.85
C ASP A 87 -12.55 3.37 -2.10
N PRO A 88 -12.80 3.16 -0.79
CA PRO A 88 -11.93 2.33 0.04
C PRO A 88 -11.94 0.84 -0.35
N GLU A 89 -12.99 0.36 -1.02
CA GLU A 89 -13.10 -1.06 -1.39
C GLU A 89 -12.56 -1.35 -2.79
N LYS A 90 -12.30 -0.31 -3.58
CA LYS A 90 -11.75 -0.43 -4.92
C LYS A 90 -10.24 -0.25 -4.87
N GLY A 91 -9.53 -1.01 -5.69
CA GLY A 91 -8.11 -0.84 -5.95
C GLY A 91 -7.78 -0.94 -7.43
N PHE A 92 -6.49 -0.98 -7.74
CA PHE A 92 -6.04 -1.35 -9.09
C PHE A 92 -6.19 -2.86 -9.31
N THR A 93 -6.35 -3.26 -10.57
CA THR A 93 -6.28 -4.67 -10.93
C THR A 93 -4.82 -5.13 -11.06
N GLU A 94 -4.58 -6.44 -10.88
CA GLU A 94 -3.26 -7.03 -11.11
C GLU A 94 -2.68 -6.65 -12.49
N GLU A 95 -3.52 -6.73 -13.53
CA GLU A 95 -3.10 -6.41 -14.89
C GLU A 95 -2.71 -4.93 -15.01
N GLN A 96 -3.49 -4.02 -14.41
CA GLN A 96 -3.17 -2.59 -14.42
C GLN A 96 -1.81 -2.30 -13.80
N VAL A 97 -1.45 -2.99 -12.71
CA VAL A 97 -0.17 -2.79 -12.02
C VAL A 97 0.98 -3.45 -12.77
N PHE A 98 0.88 -4.75 -13.09
CA PHE A 98 2.04 -5.50 -13.57
C PHE A 98 2.37 -5.26 -15.04
N LYS A 99 1.41 -4.80 -15.88
CA LYS A 99 1.70 -4.41 -17.26
C LYS A 99 2.68 -3.22 -17.35
N THR A 100 2.78 -2.43 -16.28
CA THR A 100 3.67 -1.26 -16.21
C THR A 100 5.13 -1.65 -16.04
N LYS A 101 5.42 -2.90 -15.64
CA LYS A 101 6.75 -3.37 -15.24
C LYS A 101 7.42 -2.55 -14.12
N LEU A 102 6.68 -1.72 -13.37
CA LEU A 102 7.24 -1.01 -12.21
C LEU A 102 7.40 -1.93 -11.00
N LEU A 103 6.41 -2.81 -10.77
CA LEU A 103 6.36 -3.78 -9.67
C LEU A 103 6.31 -5.21 -10.22
N LYS A 104 6.84 -6.16 -9.45
CA LYS A 104 6.93 -7.57 -9.86
C LYS A 104 5.71 -8.35 -9.41
N LYS A 105 5.15 -9.17 -10.31
CA LYS A 105 4.12 -10.13 -9.95
C LYS A 105 4.70 -11.22 -9.04
N HIS A 106 3.95 -11.52 -7.98
CA HIS A 106 4.20 -12.60 -7.04
C HIS A 106 2.92 -13.41 -6.78
N SER A 107 2.99 -14.31 -5.81
CA SER A 107 1.94 -15.29 -5.49
C SER A 107 0.60 -14.67 -5.10
N ARG A 108 0.60 -13.53 -4.39
CA ARG A 108 -0.61 -12.86 -3.92
C ARG A 108 -0.55 -11.37 -4.23
N TYR A 109 -1.69 -10.82 -4.61
CA TYR A 109 -1.91 -9.41 -4.85
C TYR A 109 -3.22 -8.96 -4.20
N HIS A 110 -3.19 -7.78 -3.61
CA HIS A 110 -4.38 -7.09 -3.12
C HIS A 110 -4.21 -5.59 -3.38
N SER A 111 -5.31 -4.89 -3.63
CA SER A 111 -5.32 -3.44 -3.73
C SER A 111 -6.66 -2.90 -3.27
N GLU A 112 -6.61 -1.78 -2.55
CA GLU A 112 -7.78 -1.08 -1.99
C GLU A 112 -7.48 0.44 -1.92
N ASP A 113 -8.39 1.23 -1.36
CA ASP A 113 -8.19 2.67 -1.17
C ASP A 113 -7.94 3.50 -2.44
N TYR A 114 -8.70 3.21 -3.50
CA TYR A 114 -8.66 3.95 -4.75
C TYR A 114 -9.00 5.43 -4.54
N LEU A 115 -8.11 6.30 -5.01
CA LEU A 115 -8.26 7.74 -5.01
C LEU A 115 -7.99 8.25 -6.43
N LYS A 116 -8.87 9.08 -6.95
CA LYS A 116 -8.67 9.81 -8.21
C LYS A 116 -8.90 11.28 -7.96
N GLY A 117 -8.05 12.13 -8.54
CA GLY A 117 -8.19 13.57 -8.41
C GLY A 117 -7.47 14.32 -9.52
N ASP A 118 -7.56 15.64 -9.44
CA ASP A 118 -6.84 16.57 -10.30
C ASP A 118 -6.18 17.64 -9.43
N ILE A 119 -4.92 17.95 -9.72
CA ILE A 119 -4.19 19.06 -9.12
C ILE A 119 -3.52 19.83 -10.24
N GLN A 120 -3.83 21.13 -10.36
CA GLN A 120 -3.23 22.02 -11.36
C GLN A 120 -3.38 21.49 -12.81
N GLY A 121 -4.51 20.85 -13.14
CA GLY A 121 -4.77 20.31 -14.48
C GLY A 121 -4.06 18.98 -14.77
N LYS A 122 -3.39 18.39 -13.76
CA LYS A 122 -2.79 17.06 -13.84
C LYS A 122 -3.66 16.06 -13.08
N THR A 123 -4.28 15.17 -13.85
CA THR A 123 -5.08 14.08 -13.29
C THR A 123 -4.17 12.99 -12.74
N PHE A 124 -4.55 12.44 -11.59
CA PHE A 124 -3.88 11.31 -10.99
C PHE A 124 -4.88 10.27 -10.49
N GLU A 125 -4.42 9.03 -10.41
CA GLU A 125 -5.07 7.91 -9.74
C GLU A 125 -4.07 7.30 -8.75
N SER A 126 -4.53 6.84 -7.60
CA SER A 126 -3.72 6.09 -6.64
C SER A 126 -4.52 5.04 -5.91
N ALA A 127 -3.84 4.02 -5.41
CA ALA A 127 -4.42 2.97 -4.57
C ALA A 127 -3.32 2.35 -3.70
N ASP A 128 -3.71 1.76 -2.58
CA ASP A 128 -2.83 0.91 -1.78
C ASP A 128 -2.67 -0.42 -2.50
N VAL A 129 -1.44 -0.94 -2.51
CA VAL A 129 -1.07 -2.19 -3.19
C VAL A 129 -0.26 -3.04 -2.22
N LEU A 130 -0.70 -4.28 -2.04
CA LEU A 130 -0.01 -5.30 -1.27
C LEU A 130 0.37 -6.45 -2.20
N ILE A 131 1.66 -6.75 -2.28
CA ILE A 131 2.22 -7.86 -3.05
C ILE A 131 2.96 -8.78 -2.08
N GLN A 132 2.57 -10.06 -2.06
CA GLN A 132 3.18 -11.05 -1.19
C GLN A 132 3.61 -12.30 -1.98
N ASP A 133 4.68 -12.91 -1.51
CA ASP A 133 5.22 -14.15 -2.05
C ASP A 133 4.98 -15.30 -1.08
N VAL A 134 4.35 -16.37 -1.55
CA VAL A 134 4.11 -17.58 -0.75
C VAL A 134 5.24 -18.54 -1.04
N ARG A 135 6.12 -18.73 -0.07
CA ARG A 135 7.29 -19.59 -0.20
C ARG A 135 7.02 -20.90 0.52
N SER A 136 6.97 -21.98 -0.23
CA SER A 136 6.78 -23.32 0.29
C SER A 136 8.12 -24.05 0.39
N GLY A 137 8.45 -24.54 1.57
CA GLY A 137 9.61 -25.37 1.84
C GLY A 137 9.18 -26.65 2.56
N GLY A 138 9.03 -27.75 1.82
CA GLY A 138 8.60 -29.04 2.39
C GLY A 138 7.21 -28.96 3.02
N LYS A 139 7.13 -29.09 4.35
CA LYS A 139 5.86 -29.10 5.12
C LYS A 139 5.39 -27.73 5.59
N SER A 140 6.14 -26.66 5.34
CA SER A 140 5.77 -25.30 5.76
C SER A 140 5.64 -24.36 4.56
N SER A 141 4.69 -23.43 4.67
CA SER A 141 4.59 -22.28 3.78
C SER A 141 4.69 -21.02 4.64
N HIS A 142 5.44 -20.02 4.16
CA HIS A 142 5.50 -18.71 4.79
C HIS A 142 5.21 -17.62 3.76
N VAL A 143 4.53 -16.57 4.21
CA VAL A 143 4.16 -15.43 3.38
C VAL A 143 5.17 -14.31 3.64
N VAL A 144 5.81 -13.83 2.58
CA VAL A 144 6.76 -12.71 2.63
C VAL A 144 6.15 -11.52 1.91
N THR A 145 6.02 -10.38 2.59
CA THR A 145 5.60 -9.13 1.95
C THR A 145 6.72 -8.61 1.06
N ILE A 146 6.48 -8.54 -0.25
CA ILE A 146 7.42 -8.02 -1.23
C ILE A 146 7.28 -6.50 -1.35
N PHE A 147 6.05 -6.01 -1.40
CA PHE A 147 5.71 -4.59 -1.47
C PHE A 147 4.43 -4.34 -0.68
N GLN A 148 4.39 -3.28 0.10
CA GLN A 148 3.17 -2.77 0.72
C GLN A 148 3.22 -1.26 0.79
N GLY A 149 2.32 -0.59 0.08
CA GLY A 149 2.18 0.86 0.13
C GLY A 149 1.46 1.41 -1.08
N ARG A 150 1.66 2.70 -1.35
CA ARG A 150 0.86 3.46 -2.31
C ARG A 150 1.44 3.39 -3.73
N LEU A 151 0.60 3.11 -4.72
CA LEU A 151 0.91 3.28 -6.13
C LEU A 151 0.17 4.50 -6.67
N PHE A 152 0.87 5.40 -7.35
CA PHE A 152 0.35 6.57 -8.04
C PHE A 152 0.51 6.39 -9.56
N ILE A 153 -0.48 6.83 -10.31
CA ILE A 153 -0.49 6.95 -11.76
C ILE A 153 -0.86 8.40 -12.08
N ILE A 154 0.09 9.15 -12.62
CA ILE A 154 -0.08 10.58 -12.88
C ILE A 154 0.05 10.81 -14.39
N ASP A 155 -0.85 11.60 -14.94
CA ASP A 155 -0.75 12.01 -16.33
C ASP A 155 0.45 12.95 -16.54
N PHE A 156 1.24 12.63 -17.56
CA PHE A 156 2.44 13.36 -17.92
C PHE A 156 2.27 13.92 -19.32
N GLU A 157 2.34 15.25 -19.45
CA GLU A 157 2.05 15.94 -20.71
C GLU A 157 2.99 15.50 -21.85
N LYS A 158 4.26 15.22 -21.52
CA LYS A 158 5.24 14.73 -22.49
C LYS A 158 5.05 13.25 -22.74
N ARG A 159 5.09 12.86 -24.02
CA ARG A 159 5.12 11.46 -24.43
C ARG A 159 6.56 10.94 -24.41
N PHE A 160 6.82 9.94 -23.59
CA PHE A 160 8.04 9.15 -23.58
C PHE A 160 8.02 8.17 -24.75
N ARG A 161 9.01 8.28 -25.65
CA ARG A 161 9.15 7.35 -26.78
C ARG A 161 9.58 5.95 -26.33
N GLN A 162 10.34 5.86 -25.25
CA GLN A 162 10.80 4.63 -24.64
C GLN A 162 10.59 4.70 -23.15
N ASN A 163 10.38 3.54 -22.55
CA ASN A 163 10.09 3.44 -21.12
C ASN A 163 11.38 3.62 -20.30
N VAL A 164 11.28 4.37 -19.21
CA VAL A 164 12.38 4.58 -18.25
C VAL A 164 11.91 4.18 -16.86
N TYR A 165 12.70 3.39 -16.15
CA TYR A 165 12.40 2.90 -14.80
C TYR A 165 13.54 3.24 -13.84
N LEU A 166 13.18 3.72 -12.65
CA LEU A 166 14.10 4.00 -11.56
C LEU A 166 13.63 3.18 -10.36
N MET A 167 14.56 2.48 -9.72
CA MET A 167 14.28 1.70 -8.50
C MET A 167 15.37 1.93 -7.47
N PRO A 168 15.09 1.77 -6.17
CA PRO A 168 16.11 1.86 -5.15
C PRO A 168 17.29 0.91 -5.46
N ASN A 169 18.51 1.42 -5.37
CA ASN A 169 19.73 0.65 -5.60
C ASN A 169 19.76 -0.55 -4.62
N ARG A 170 20.15 -1.75 -5.12
CA ARG A 170 20.21 -3.06 -4.43
C ARG A 170 18.96 -3.94 -4.51
N VAL A 171 17.91 -3.55 -5.25
CA VAL A 171 16.80 -4.47 -5.50
C VAL A 171 17.08 -5.27 -6.78
N MET A 172 17.30 -6.58 -6.64
CA MET A 172 17.56 -7.47 -7.79
C MET A 172 16.30 -7.66 -8.66
N PHE A 173 16.05 -6.71 -9.56
CA PHE A 173 15.06 -6.82 -10.64
C PHE A 173 15.68 -7.16 -12.01
N SER A 174 16.91 -7.68 -12.05
CA SER A 174 17.63 -7.94 -13.30
C SER A 174 16.82 -8.74 -14.33
N LYS A 175 15.96 -9.67 -13.89
CA LYS A 175 15.09 -10.46 -14.78
C LYS A 175 13.83 -9.72 -15.27
N MET A 176 13.34 -8.71 -14.56
CA MET A 176 12.15 -7.94 -14.97
C MET A 176 12.46 -7.02 -16.15
N TYR A 177 13.69 -6.50 -16.16
CA TYR A 177 14.18 -5.55 -17.16
C TYR A 177 15.10 -6.23 -18.18
N GLU A 178 14.92 -7.53 -18.39
CA GLU A 178 15.63 -8.27 -19.43
C GLU A 178 15.37 -7.62 -20.80
N GLY A 179 16.44 -7.33 -21.54
CA GLY A 179 16.40 -6.57 -22.80
C GLY A 179 16.43 -5.04 -22.64
N MET A 180 16.48 -4.51 -21.42
CA MET A 180 16.71 -3.08 -21.17
C MET A 180 18.18 -2.80 -20.84
N THR A 181 18.63 -1.59 -21.10
CA THR A 181 19.97 -1.12 -20.76
C THR A 181 19.95 -0.44 -19.41
N ARG A 182 20.87 -0.80 -18.51
CA ARG A 182 21.14 -0.04 -17.28
C ARG A 182 21.88 1.24 -17.66
N VAL A 183 21.41 2.39 -17.17
CA VAL A 183 21.96 3.70 -17.50
C VAL A 183 22.58 4.31 -16.25
N ASP A 184 23.87 4.59 -16.29
CA ASP A 184 24.53 5.38 -15.25
C ASP A 184 24.51 6.86 -15.64
N THR A 185 24.12 7.72 -14.70
CA THR A 185 24.16 9.17 -14.87
C THR A 185 25.50 9.75 -14.43
N GLU A 186 25.78 11.01 -14.72
CA GLU A 186 26.98 11.71 -14.20
C GLU A 186 26.94 11.92 -12.67
N SER A 187 25.76 11.81 -12.04
CA SER A 187 25.60 12.03 -10.61
C SER A 187 25.85 10.75 -9.82
N ILE A 188 27.03 10.66 -9.18
CA ILE A 188 27.40 9.54 -8.28
C ILE A 188 26.35 9.35 -7.17
N THR A 189 25.85 10.44 -6.60
CA THR A 189 24.84 10.39 -5.52
C THR A 189 23.51 9.84 -6.03
N PHE A 190 23.12 10.18 -7.26
CA PHE A 190 21.91 9.66 -7.89
C PHE A 190 22.03 8.16 -8.17
N ASN A 191 23.13 7.72 -8.78
CA ASN A 191 23.36 6.30 -9.10
C ASN A 191 23.50 5.43 -7.83
N LYS A 192 23.94 6.01 -6.70
CA LYS A 192 23.93 5.33 -5.39
C LYS A 192 22.52 5.13 -4.85
N LYS A 193 21.58 6.01 -5.17
CA LYS A 193 20.20 5.96 -4.70
C LYS A 193 19.34 5.10 -5.62
N PHE A 194 19.51 5.22 -6.93
CA PHE A 194 18.69 4.55 -7.93
C PHE A 194 19.50 3.74 -8.92
N ASP A 195 18.97 2.57 -9.27
CA ASP A 195 19.28 1.90 -10.52
C ASP A 195 18.30 2.37 -11.60
N VAL A 196 18.84 2.81 -12.75
CA VAL A 196 18.05 3.28 -13.89
C VAL A 196 18.09 2.26 -15.02
N TYR A 197 16.92 1.92 -15.54
CA TYR A 197 16.78 1.05 -16.71
C TYR A 197 15.96 1.74 -17.80
N SER A 198 16.38 1.60 -19.05
CA SER A 198 15.67 2.15 -20.20
C SER A 198 15.81 1.24 -21.41
N GLU A 199 14.84 1.29 -22.32
CA GLU A 199 14.96 0.62 -23.64
C GLU A 199 15.99 1.35 -24.52
N ASN A 200 16.29 2.61 -24.21
CA ASN A 200 17.31 3.41 -24.88
C ASN A 200 17.96 4.41 -23.89
N HIS A 201 19.29 4.41 -23.80
CA HIS A 201 20.04 5.33 -22.93
C HIS A 201 19.74 6.81 -23.23
N ILE A 202 19.52 7.17 -24.50
CA ILE A 202 19.18 8.53 -24.93
C ILE A 202 17.90 9.01 -24.26
N SER A 203 16.87 8.15 -24.19
CA SER A 203 15.58 8.49 -23.59
C SER A 203 15.66 8.66 -22.08
N ALA A 204 16.59 7.96 -21.41
CA ALA A 204 16.89 8.20 -20.00
C ALA A 204 17.50 9.58 -19.79
N PHE A 205 18.48 10.00 -20.60
CA PHE A 205 19.11 11.33 -20.47
C PHE A 205 18.19 12.49 -20.81
N TYR A 206 17.29 12.33 -21.79
CA TYR A 206 16.26 13.35 -22.07
C TYR A 206 15.31 13.56 -20.90
N LEU A 207 14.98 12.50 -20.17
CA LEU A 207 14.13 12.57 -18.99
C LEU A 207 14.89 13.09 -17.76
N LEU A 208 16.05 12.49 -17.48
CA LEU A 208 16.85 12.69 -16.27
C LEU A 208 17.77 13.91 -16.40
N THR A 209 17.17 15.06 -16.70
CA THR A 209 17.85 16.35 -16.57
C THR A 209 18.32 16.55 -15.13
N PRO A 210 19.42 17.30 -14.88
CA PRO A 210 19.92 17.55 -13.52
C PRO A 210 18.84 18.03 -12.56
N HIS A 211 18.01 18.99 -12.99
CA HIS A 211 16.93 19.54 -12.19
C HIS A 211 15.84 18.49 -11.86
N PHE A 212 15.50 17.62 -12.80
CA PHE A 212 14.50 16.57 -12.53
C PHE A 212 15.04 15.49 -11.59
N MET A 213 16.32 15.12 -11.74
CA MET A 213 16.99 14.22 -10.81
C MET A 213 17.01 14.76 -9.38
N GLU A 214 17.26 16.06 -9.19
CA GLU A 214 17.21 16.71 -7.88
C GLU A 214 15.82 16.60 -7.24
N LYS A 215 14.76 16.85 -8.02
CA LYS A 215 13.38 16.72 -7.53
C LYS A 215 13.04 15.27 -7.14
N LEU A 216 13.44 14.29 -7.95
CA LEU A 216 13.26 12.86 -7.65
C LEU A 216 13.99 12.47 -6.36
N MET A 217 15.22 12.96 -6.17
CA MET A 217 16.01 12.73 -4.96
C MET A 217 15.37 13.37 -3.73
N ALA A 218 14.83 14.59 -3.85
CA ALA A 218 14.14 15.30 -2.78
C ALA A 218 12.87 14.54 -2.36
N PHE A 219 12.05 14.11 -3.32
CA PHE A 219 10.86 13.31 -3.06
C PHE A 219 11.23 12.01 -2.33
N SER A 220 12.21 11.26 -2.83
CA SER A 220 12.64 9.98 -2.25
C SER A 220 13.46 10.08 -0.96
N LYS A 221 13.70 11.30 -0.46
CA LYS A 221 14.18 11.56 0.89
C LYS A 221 13.03 11.52 1.90
N VAL A 222 11.85 12.02 1.50
CA VAL A 222 10.62 11.99 2.29
C VAL A 222 9.94 10.62 2.16
N ALA A 223 9.64 10.22 0.91
CA ALA A 223 8.99 8.98 0.56
C ALA A 223 10.01 7.84 0.42
N LYS A 224 10.53 7.32 1.55
CA LYS A 224 11.51 6.22 1.54
C LYS A 224 11.07 5.06 0.62
N ASN A 225 12.03 4.40 -0.04
CA ASN A 225 11.81 3.27 -0.96
C ASN A 225 10.82 3.57 -2.11
N THR A 226 11.14 4.60 -2.90
CA THR A 226 10.36 4.96 -4.10
C THR A 226 10.83 4.23 -5.35
N TYR A 227 9.88 3.84 -6.18
CA TYR A 227 10.07 3.38 -7.56
C TYR A 227 9.39 4.35 -8.51
N PHE A 228 10.02 4.64 -9.65
CA PHE A 228 9.45 5.47 -10.70
C PHE A 228 9.43 4.72 -12.02
N GLY A 229 8.32 4.82 -12.75
CA GLY A 229 8.18 4.29 -14.10
C GLY A 229 7.60 5.37 -15.01
N PHE A 230 8.24 5.61 -16.14
CA PHE A 230 7.82 6.60 -17.13
C PHE A 230 7.45 5.86 -18.40
N VAL A 231 6.15 5.72 -18.65
CA VAL A 231 5.61 4.85 -19.70
C VAL A 231 4.59 5.62 -20.51
N LYS A 232 4.85 5.79 -21.81
CA LYS A 232 4.02 6.59 -22.73
C LYS A 232 3.79 8.02 -22.23
N ASN A 233 2.60 8.35 -21.74
CA ASN A 233 2.23 9.68 -21.25
C ASN A 233 1.85 9.65 -19.76
N LYS A 234 2.38 8.67 -19.01
CA LYS A 234 2.09 8.49 -17.59
C LYS A 234 3.36 8.27 -16.80
N MET A 235 3.37 8.85 -15.60
CA MET A 235 4.35 8.61 -14.57
C MET A 235 3.72 7.72 -13.50
N TYR A 236 4.36 6.61 -13.21
CA TYR A 236 3.98 5.64 -12.20
C TYR A 236 4.95 5.80 -11.04
N VAL A 237 4.43 5.89 -9.82
CA VAL A 237 5.24 6.01 -8.61
C VAL A 237 4.77 5.01 -7.58
N ALA A 238 5.65 4.13 -7.12
CA ALA A 238 5.33 3.23 -6.01
C ALA A 238 6.13 3.67 -4.78
N VAL A 239 5.47 3.83 -3.63
CA VAL A 239 6.09 4.16 -2.35
C VAL A 239 5.86 3.00 -1.40
N ASP A 240 6.94 2.31 -1.03
CA ASP A 240 6.87 1.14 -0.15
C ASP A 240 6.94 1.55 1.33
N THR A 241 5.79 1.88 1.92
CA THR A 241 5.64 2.38 3.30
C THR A 241 5.58 1.25 4.35
N ARG A 242 5.29 0.01 3.93
CA ARG A 242 5.05 -1.15 4.81
C ARG A 242 3.90 -0.94 5.80
N LYS A 243 2.95 -0.06 5.45
CA LYS A 243 1.79 0.32 6.25
C LYS A 243 0.60 0.62 5.34
N ASP A 244 -0.59 0.41 5.85
CA ASP A 244 -1.85 0.82 5.22
C ASP A 244 -2.25 2.17 5.83
N ALA A 245 -2.28 3.23 5.01
CA ALA A 245 -2.32 4.61 5.52
C ALA A 245 -3.71 5.05 6.02
N PHE A 246 -4.78 4.40 5.55
CA PHE A 246 -6.16 4.80 5.84
C PHE A 246 -6.92 3.82 6.73
N ASP A 247 -6.31 2.68 7.07
CA ASP A 247 -6.95 1.63 7.86
C ASP A 247 -6.95 1.91 9.36
N LEU A 248 -8.00 1.43 10.02
CA LEU A 248 -7.96 1.27 11.47
C LEU A 248 -7.11 0.06 11.83
N THR A 249 -6.16 0.24 12.75
CA THR A 249 -5.40 -0.87 13.32
C THR A 249 -6.03 -1.32 14.63
N MET A 250 -6.19 -2.64 14.81
CA MET A 250 -6.62 -3.18 16.10
C MET A 250 -5.60 -2.81 17.19
N PHE A 251 -6.12 -2.45 18.36
CA PHE A 251 -5.35 -2.10 19.56
C PHE A 251 -4.53 -0.81 19.46
N GLN A 252 -4.61 -0.07 18.35
CA GLN A 252 -4.06 1.29 18.24
C GLN A 252 -5.17 2.34 18.41
N PRO A 253 -4.97 3.43 19.18
CA PRO A 253 -5.99 4.47 19.30
C PRO A 253 -6.34 5.07 17.93
N ILE A 254 -7.60 5.44 17.74
CA ILE A 254 -8.01 6.31 16.64
C ILE A 254 -7.75 7.73 17.15
N ASP A 255 -6.58 8.28 16.89
CA ASP A 255 -6.19 9.60 17.37
C ASP A 255 -5.76 10.52 16.22
N VAL A 256 -5.12 11.64 16.57
CA VAL A 256 -4.60 12.64 15.62
C VAL A 256 -3.62 12.01 14.62
N GLU A 257 -2.94 10.90 14.96
CA GLU A 257 -1.97 10.22 14.10
C GLU A 257 -2.66 9.68 12.82
N SER A 258 -3.89 9.18 12.91
CA SER A 258 -4.68 8.76 11.73
C SER A 258 -4.98 9.92 10.77
N PHE A 259 -5.06 11.15 11.28
CA PHE A 259 -5.22 12.35 10.45
C PHE A 259 -3.88 12.83 9.86
N GLU A 260 -2.77 12.61 10.57
CA GLU A 260 -1.43 12.91 10.06
C GLU A 260 -1.03 11.97 8.91
N ASP A 261 -1.46 10.70 8.93
CA ASP A 261 -1.26 9.77 7.81
C ASP A 261 -2.00 10.26 6.56
N VAL A 262 -3.24 10.73 6.70
CA VAL A 262 -4.01 11.32 5.59
C VAL A 262 -3.32 12.58 5.06
N LYS A 263 -2.84 13.47 5.93
CA LYS A 263 -2.08 14.66 5.51
C LYS A 263 -0.78 14.29 4.80
N THR A 264 -0.09 13.27 5.28
CA THR A 264 1.15 12.77 4.68
C THR A 264 0.88 12.29 3.26
N GLU A 265 -0.14 11.46 3.06
CA GLU A 265 -0.56 11.00 1.73
C GLU A 265 -0.92 12.16 0.80
N VAL A 266 -1.67 13.14 1.29
CA VAL A 266 -2.01 14.34 0.52
C VAL A 266 -0.77 15.16 0.14
N ASN A 267 0.19 15.31 1.05
CA ASN A 267 1.44 16.02 0.78
C ASN A 267 2.29 15.26 -0.25
N LEU A 268 2.35 13.92 -0.18
CA LEU A 268 3.02 13.12 -1.20
C LEU A 268 2.45 13.37 -2.60
N ILE A 269 1.11 13.43 -2.74
CA ILE A 269 0.46 13.73 -4.02
C ILE A 269 0.88 15.14 -4.49
N LYS A 270 0.83 16.15 -3.62
CA LYS A 270 1.22 17.53 -3.98
C LYS A 270 2.68 17.61 -4.43
N ASP A 271 3.58 16.96 -3.70
CA ASP A 271 5.02 16.95 -4.01
C ASP A 271 5.28 16.24 -5.35
N LEU A 272 4.58 15.14 -5.64
CA LEU A 272 4.67 14.45 -6.93
C LEU A 272 4.21 15.33 -8.08
N ILE A 273 3.08 16.01 -7.93
CA ILE A 273 2.53 16.89 -8.97
C ILE A 273 3.46 18.09 -9.20
N ALA A 274 4.00 18.70 -8.14
CA ALA A 274 4.94 19.82 -8.23
C ALA A 274 6.30 19.42 -8.84
N MET A 275 6.68 18.15 -8.71
CA MET A 275 7.91 17.62 -9.30
C MET A 275 7.81 17.50 -10.83
N ILE A 276 6.64 17.17 -11.36
CA ILE A 276 6.43 16.97 -12.79
C ILE A 276 6.68 18.31 -13.53
N PRO A 277 7.65 18.35 -14.46
CA PRO A 277 7.88 19.56 -15.25
C PRO A 277 6.65 19.88 -16.10
N SER A 278 6.39 21.18 -16.26
CA SER A 278 5.50 21.71 -17.29
C SER A 278 5.93 21.28 -18.69
#